data_AF-A0A1F7JUA6-F1
#
_entry.id   AF-A0A1F7JUA6-F1
#
_cell.length_a   1.000
_cell.length_b   1.000
_cell.length_c   1.000
_cell.angle_alpha   90.00
_cell.angle_beta   90.00
_cell.angle_gamma   90.00
#
_symmetry.space_group_name_H-M   'P 1'
#
loop_
_entity.id
_entity.type
_entity.pdbx_description
1 polymer ?
#
loop_
_entity_poly.entity_id
_entity_poly.type
_entity_poly.pdbx_seq_one_letter_code
_entity_poly.pdbx_strand_id
1 'polypeptide(L)'
;MQFHKNKIRISFVLMLLLILPIFLGAIYMVQKSSSQANASCPALNIKVQRTSNSTARIAFDTSCSVKAKVNCAIARGGIKFFCAEDSLATQNHILTTEEVTLSTNTGYYIFIDTGTSTPVLGHIPASPVDSTYGLSFNAFDEKTMGTSSEDENYDPALDINQDGVINIIDKMEFY
;
A
#
# COMPACT_ATOMS: atom_id res chain seq x y z
N MET A 1 -53.82 9.84 -49.04
CA MET A 1 -52.50 9.39 -48.53
C MET A 1 -51.89 10.30 -47.43
N GLN A 2 -52.60 11.32 -46.92
CA GLN A 2 -52.11 12.23 -45.86
C GLN A 2 -52.41 11.75 -44.42
N PHE A 3 -53.51 11.03 -44.20
CA PHE A 3 -53.90 10.53 -42.86
C PHE A 3 -52.92 9.53 -42.25
N HIS A 4 -52.20 8.76 -43.09
CA HIS A 4 -51.26 7.75 -42.60
C HIS A 4 -49.98 8.36 -42.04
N LYS A 5 -49.51 9.48 -42.62
CA LYS A 5 -48.33 10.23 -42.15
C LYS A 5 -48.54 10.86 -40.77
N ASN A 6 -49.76 11.35 -40.48
CA ASN A 6 -50.07 11.95 -39.17
C ASN A 6 -50.16 10.90 -38.05
N LYS A 7 -50.69 9.70 -38.33
CA LYS A 7 -50.70 8.60 -37.36
C LYS A 7 -49.29 8.14 -36.97
N ILE A 8 -48.37 8.08 -37.95
CA ILE A 8 -46.96 7.73 -37.71
C ILE A 8 -46.27 8.80 -36.86
N ARG A 9 -46.50 10.10 -37.15
CA ARG A 9 -45.95 11.21 -36.35
C ARG A 9 -46.46 11.22 -34.91
N ILE A 10 -47.75 11.00 -34.71
CA ILE A 10 -48.35 10.95 -33.36
C ILE A 10 -47.82 9.75 -32.57
N SER A 11 -47.71 8.58 -33.20
CA SER A 11 -47.12 7.39 -32.57
C SER A 11 -45.66 7.60 -32.17
N PHE A 12 -44.88 8.30 -33.00
CA PHE A 12 -43.48 8.59 -32.72
C PHE A 12 -43.32 9.56 -31.54
N VAL A 13 -44.17 10.59 -31.45
CA VAL A 13 -44.17 11.55 -30.32
C VAL A 13 -44.58 10.88 -29.01
N LEU A 14 -45.59 9.99 -29.04
CA LEU A 14 -46.00 9.21 -27.87
C LEU A 14 -44.90 8.26 -27.39
N MET A 15 -44.20 7.62 -28.32
CA MET A 15 -43.06 6.76 -27.98
C MET A 15 -41.90 7.56 -27.37
N LEU A 16 -41.61 8.75 -27.89
CA LEU A 16 -40.56 9.63 -27.35
C LEU A 16 -40.89 10.11 -25.93
N LEU A 17 -42.17 10.45 -25.66
CA LEU A 17 -42.66 10.85 -24.34
C LEU A 17 -42.55 9.74 -23.29
N LEU A 18 -42.64 8.47 -23.71
CA LEU A 18 -42.45 7.31 -22.83
C LEU A 18 -40.97 7.00 -22.58
N ILE A 19 -40.10 7.16 -23.58
CA ILE A 19 -38.68 6.78 -23.48
C ILE A 19 -37.85 7.85 -22.75
N LEU A 20 -38.18 9.14 -22.92
CA LEU A 20 -37.42 10.24 -22.30
C LEU A 20 -37.33 10.16 -20.76
N PRO A 21 -38.41 9.95 -19.98
CA PRO A 21 -38.30 9.84 -18.53
C PRO A 21 -37.52 8.59 -18.08
N ILE A 22 -37.58 7.50 -18.87
CA ILE A 22 -36.79 6.28 -18.60
C ILE A 22 -35.29 6.58 -18.78
N PHE A 23 -34.93 7.29 -19.85
CA PHE A 23 -33.55 7.70 -20.11
C PHE A 23 -33.01 8.63 -19.02
N LEU A 24 -33.79 9.63 -18.61
CA LEU A 24 -33.42 10.54 -17.54
C LEU A 24 -33.27 9.82 -16.19
N GLY A 25 -34.18 8.87 -15.88
CA GLY A 25 -34.08 8.03 -14.69
C GLY A 25 -32.83 7.12 -14.70
N ALA A 26 -32.48 6.56 -15.85
CA ALA A 26 -31.27 5.76 -16.01
C ALA A 26 -29.99 6.59 -15.80
N ILE A 27 -29.92 7.80 -16.37
CA ILE A 27 -28.79 8.72 -16.16
C ILE A 27 -28.67 9.11 -14.68
N TYR A 28 -29.79 9.43 -14.03
CA TYR A 28 -29.80 9.76 -12.60
C TYR A 28 -29.35 8.60 -11.71
N MET A 29 -29.78 7.37 -12.00
CA MET A 29 -29.33 6.17 -11.28
C MET A 29 -27.85 5.89 -11.49
N VAL A 30 -27.35 6.04 -12.72
CA VAL A 30 -25.92 5.89 -13.02
C VAL A 30 -25.10 6.94 -12.28
N GLN A 31 -25.53 8.21 -12.27
CA GLN A 31 -24.85 9.29 -11.53
C GLN A 31 -24.91 9.11 -10.01
N LYS A 32 -26.00 8.54 -9.47
CA LYS A 32 -26.09 8.19 -8.06
C LYS A 32 -25.21 6.97 -7.71
N SER A 33 -25.01 6.04 -8.65
CA SER A 33 -24.13 4.89 -8.47
C SER A 33 -22.65 5.19 -8.73
N SER A 34 -22.35 6.23 -9.52
CA SER A 34 -20.99 6.72 -9.68
C SER A 34 -20.60 7.44 -8.40
N SER A 35 -20.00 6.68 -7.50
CA SER A 35 -19.21 7.11 -6.36
C SER A 35 -18.81 8.59 -6.45
N GLN A 36 -19.27 9.40 -5.49
CA GLN A 36 -18.59 10.66 -5.18
C GLN A 36 -17.11 10.34 -5.04
N ALA A 37 -16.24 11.18 -5.61
CA ALA A 37 -14.81 11.01 -5.57
C ALA A 37 -14.39 10.68 -4.13
N ASN A 38 -13.99 9.42 -3.88
CA ASN A 38 -13.34 9.07 -2.64
C ASN A 38 -12.10 9.96 -2.61
N ALA A 39 -12.06 10.88 -1.65
CA ALA A 39 -10.88 11.68 -1.43
C ALA A 39 -9.71 10.71 -1.27
N SER A 40 -8.71 10.82 -2.15
CA SER A 40 -7.42 10.19 -1.92
C SER A 40 -6.89 10.80 -0.62
N CYS A 41 -6.92 10.04 0.47
CA CYS A 41 -6.45 10.47 1.78
C CYS A 41 -5.10 9.80 2.03
N PRO A 42 -4.02 10.32 1.40
CA PRO A 42 -2.70 9.71 1.53
C PRO A 42 -2.24 9.75 2.97
N ALA A 43 -1.38 8.80 3.35
CA ALA A 43 -0.72 8.81 4.64
C ALA A 43 0.26 9.98 4.74
N LEU A 44 0.20 10.71 5.85
CA LEU A 44 1.03 11.86 6.20
C LEU A 44 1.76 11.59 7.52
N ASN A 45 2.86 12.30 7.75
CA ASN A 45 3.62 12.25 9.02
C ASN A 45 4.00 10.82 9.47
N ILE A 46 4.37 9.97 8.53
CA ILE A 46 4.66 8.56 8.81
C ILE A 46 5.83 8.44 9.78
N LYS A 47 5.58 7.76 10.89
CA LYS A 47 6.55 7.41 11.92
C LYS A 47 6.54 5.91 12.09
N VAL A 48 7.69 5.30 11.86
CA VAL A 48 7.88 3.86 11.97
C VAL A 48 8.94 3.60 13.03
N GLN A 49 8.64 2.72 13.97
CA GLN A 49 9.56 2.32 15.01
C GLN A 49 9.48 0.81 15.19
N ARG A 50 10.63 0.15 15.19
CA ARG A 50 10.72 -1.25 15.61
C ARG A 50 10.67 -1.31 17.13
N THR A 51 9.66 -1.97 17.68
CA THR A 51 9.40 -2.05 19.13
C THR A 51 10.06 -3.27 19.75
N SER A 52 10.30 -4.32 18.96
CA SER A 52 11.06 -5.50 19.37
C SER A 52 11.77 -6.15 18.18
N ASN A 53 12.49 -7.24 18.41
CA ASN A 53 13.12 -8.00 17.34
C ASN A 53 12.13 -8.59 16.33
N SER A 54 10.84 -8.69 16.65
CA SER A 54 9.82 -9.27 15.77
C SER A 54 8.59 -8.38 15.52
N THR A 55 8.52 -7.20 16.14
CA THR A 55 7.35 -6.31 16.04
C THR A 55 7.75 -4.87 15.77
N ALA A 56 6.89 -4.17 15.02
CA ALA A 56 7.01 -2.76 14.73
C ALA A 56 5.70 -2.02 14.96
N ARG A 57 5.82 -0.73 15.26
CA ARG A 57 4.75 0.25 15.37
C ARG A 57 4.83 1.24 14.22
N ILE A 58 3.70 1.46 13.57
CA ILE A 58 3.55 2.32 12.40
C ILE A 58 2.46 3.34 12.74
N ALA A 59 2.83 4.60 12.83
CA ALA A 59 1.92 5.69 13.12
C ALA A 59 1.91 6.71 11.98
N PHE A 60 0.74 7.15 11.56
CA PHE A 60 0.57 8.15 10.52
C PHE A 60 -0.81 8.80 10.62
N ASP A 61 -0.96 9.92 9.93
CA ASP A 61 -2.21 10.67 9.89
C ASP A 61 -2.77 10.67 8.46
N THR A 62 -4.07 10.88 8.33
CA THR A 62 -4.74 11.11 7.04
C THR A 62 -5.66 12.33 7.14
N SER A 63 -5.93 12.97 6.01
CA SER A 63 -6.80 14.16 5.97
C SER A 63 -8.30 13.85 6.12
N CYS A 64 -8.68 12.56 6.10
CA CYS A 64 -10.06 12.12 6.25
C CYS A 64 -10.10 10.74 6.92
N SER A 65 -11.23 10.38 7.55
CA SER A 65 -11.35 9.08 8.21
C SER A 65 -11.43 7.95 7.19
N VAL A 66 -10.43 7.06 7.20
CA VAL A 66 -10.29 5.97 6.24
C VAL A 66 -9.74 4.73 6.94
N LYS A 67 -9.97 3.54 6.36
CA LYS A 67 -9.28 2.32 6.81
C LYS A 67 -7.96 2.22 6.07
N ALA A 68 -6.87 1.99 6.78
CA ALA A 68 -5.58 1.73 6.17
C ALA A 68 -5.20 0.26 6.26
N LYS A 69 -4.46 -0.19 5.26
CA LYS A 69 -3.79 -1.48 5.21
C LYS A 69 -2.31 -1.26 4.98
N VAL A 70 -1.48 -2.02 5.68
CA VAL A 70 -0.03 -1.99 5.52
C VAL A 70 0.43 -3.35 5.03
N ASN A 71 1.19 -3.32 3.94
CA ASN A 71 1.94 -4.48 3.47
C ASN A 71 3.43 -4.23 3.66
N CYS A 72 4.18 -5.27 3.97
CA CYS A 72 5.64 -5.22 4.09
C CYS A 72 6.32 -5.97 2.95
N ALA A 73 7.56 -5.59 2.64
CA ALA A 73 8.47 -6.35 1.78
C ALA A 73 9.92 -6.10 2.22
N ILE A 74 10.81 -7.06 1.99
CA ILE A 74 12.24 -6.91 2.31
C ILE A 74 12.91 -5.95 1.30
N ALA A 75 12.50 -5.99 0.04
CA ALA A 75 12.98 -5.11 -1.03
C ALA A 75 11.85 -4.21 -1.56
N ARG A 76 12.18 -3.05 -2.16
CA ARG A 76 11.17 -2.12 -2.69
C ARG A 76 10.31 -2.73 -3.81
N GLY A 77 10.91 -3.58 -4.63
CA GLY A 77 10.25 -4.36 -5.68
C GLY A 77 9.86 -5.77 -5.26
N GLY A 78 10.08 -6.14 -4.00
CA GLY A 78 9.90 -7.50 -3.50
C GLY A 78 8.44 -7.94 -3.36
N ILE A 79 8.28 -9.22 -3.03
CA ILE A 79 6.96 -9.79 -2.72
C ILE A 79 6.39 -9.10 -1.49
N LYS A 80 5.18 -8.55 -1.63
CA LYS A 80 4.46 -7.87 -0.56
C LYS A 80 3.63 -8.87 0.23
N PHE A 81 3.79 -8.87 1.55
CA PHE A 81 2.96 -9.64 2.46
C PHE A 81 2.20 -8.70 3.39
N PHE A 82 1.06 -9.16 3.90
CA PHE A 82 0.25 -8.38 4.83
C PHE A 82 1.02 -8.15 6.14
N CYS A 83 0.90 -6.97 6.74
CA CYS A 83 1.59 -6.63 7.97
C CYS A 83 0.66 -6.13 9.08
N ALA A 84 -0.28 -5.25 8.74
CA ALA A 84 -1.27 -4.72 9.68
C ALA A 84 -2.44 -4.07 8.92
N GLU A 85 -3.59 -3.92 9.57
CA GLU A 85 -4.70 -3.09 9.08
C GLU A 85 -5.47 -2.44 10.22
N ASP A 86 -6.19 -1.36 9.89
CA ASP A 86 -7.15 -0.79 10.82
C ASP A 86 -8.43 -1.64 10.89
N SER A 87 -8.90 -1.86 12.11
CA SER A 87 -10.23 -2.42 12.35
C SER A 87 -11.35 -1.45 11.94
N LEU A 88 -11.13 -0.13 12.06
CA LEU A 88 -12.12 0.93 11.87
C LEU A 88 -11.53 2.13 11.10
N ALA A 89 -12.38 2.86 10.38
CA ALA A 89 -11.93 4.06 9.69
C ALA A 89 -11.60 5.18 10.68
N THR A 90 -10.39 5.73 10.60
CA THR A 90 -9.87 6.78 11.50
C THR A 90 -8.99 7.76 10.72
N GLN A 91 -8.68 8.91 11.33
CA GLN A 91 -7.70 9.87 10.81
C GLN A 91 -6.31 9.69 11.42
N ASN A 92 -6.25 9.22 12.67
CA ASN A 92 -5.01 8.95 13.37
C ASN A 92 -4.84 7.43 13.44
N HIS A 93 -3.81 6.93 12.76
CA HIS A 93 -3.57 5.51 12.60
C HIS A 93 -2.40 5.09 13.47
N ILE A 94 -2.59 4.03 14.26
CA ILE A 94 -1.52 3.40 15.04
C ILE A 94 -1.66 1.91 14.84
N LEU A 95 -0.83 1.38 13.95
CA LEU A 95 -0.81 -0.02 13.56
C LEU A 95 0.40 -0.72 14.18
N THR A 96 0.22 -1.97 14.58
CA THR A 96 1.28 -2.84 15.07
C THR A 96 1.34 -4.11 14.23
N THR A 97 2.54 -4.62 13.99
CA THR A 97 2.72 -5.88 13.23
C THR A 97 2.58 -7.11 14.13
N GLU A 98 1.80 -7.06 15.20
CA GLU A 98 1.72 -8.17 16.18
C GLU A 98 1.10 -9.45 15.58
N GLU A 99 0.32 -9.31 14.51
CA GLU A 99 -0.26 -10.43 13.77
C GLU A 99 0.75 -11.14 12.84
N VAL A 100 1.94 -10.55 12.64
CA VAL A 100 2.97 -11.05 11.72
C VAL A 100 4.36 -10.94 12.34
N THR A 101 5.02 -12.08 12.54
CA THR A 101 6.39 -12.12 13.07
C THR A 101 7.38 -11.62 12.03
N LEU A 102 8.00 -10.47 12.30
CA LEU A 102 9.12 -9.97 11.49
C LEU A 102 10.41 -10.74 11.81
N SER A 103 11.25 -10.98 10.81
CA SER A 103 12.56 -11.59 11.00
C SER A 103 13.51 -10.64 11.73
N THR A 104 14.25 -11.18 12.70
CA THR A 104 15.25 -10.43 13.46
C THR A 104 16.32 -9.88 12.54
N ASN A 105 16.81 -8.67 12.82
CA ASN A 105 17.86 -7.99 12.05
C ASN A 105 17.49 -7.72 10.57
N THR A 106 16.26 -7.94 10.12
CA THR A 106 15.85 -7.64 8.74
C THR A 106 15.06 -6.33 8.67
N GLY A 107 15.48 -5.38 7.84
CA GLY A 107 14.70 -4.19 7.53
C GLY A 107 13.52 -4.50 6.60
N TYR A 108 12.43 -3.74 6.70
CA TYR A 108 11.27 -3.93 5.84
C TYR A 108 10.78 -2.60 5.27
N TYR A 109 10.55 -2.58 3.97
CA TYR A 109 9.75 -1.53 3.35
C TYR A 109 8.28 -1.75 3.67
N ILE A 110 7.59 -0.67 4.04
CA ILE A 110 6.14 -0.70 4.26
C ILE A 110 5.43 0.10 3.17
N PHE A 111 4.30 -0.43 2.72
CA PHE A 111 3.42 0.19 1.74
C PHE A 111 2.09 0.44 2.44
N ILE A 112 1.83 1.71 2.76
CA ILE A 112 0.61 2.14 3.43
C ILE A 112 -0.43 2.46 2.36
N ASP A 113 -1.49 1.66 2.34
CA ASP A 113 -2.61 1.77 1.43
C ASP A 113 -3.85 2.27 2.19
N THR A 114 -4.37 3.44 1.81
CA THR A 114 -5.60 4.02 2.35
C THR A 114 -6.74 3.98 1.31
N GLY A 115 -6.69 3.01 0.39
CA GLY A 115 -7.72 2.72 -0.60
C GLY A 115 -7.43 3.33 -1.97
N THR A 116 -7.88 4.56 -2.21
CA THR A 116 -7.82 5.18 -3.55
C THR A 116 -6.55 5.98 -3.82
N SER A 117 -5.71 6.21 -2.81
CA SER A 117 -4.43 6.87 -2.96
C SER A 117 -3.34 5.89 -3.41
N THR A 118 -2.35 6.39 -4.15
CA THR A 118 -1.11 5.63 -4.36
C THR A 118 -0.47 5.26 -3.01
N PRO A 119 -0.06 3.99 -2.80
CA PRO A 119 0.52 3.58 -1.53
C PRO A 119 1.75 4.41 -1.17
N VAL A 120 1.82 4.88 0.07
CA VAL A 120 2.95 5.65 0.56
C VAL A 120 4.00 4.70 1.13
N LEU A 121 5.26 4.93 0.76
CA LEU A 121 6.39 4.12 1.20
C LEU A 121 6.89 4.59 2.58
N GLY A 122 7.15 3.66 3.48
CA GLY A 122 7.91 3.86 4.71
C GLY A 122 8.93 2.74 4.91
N HIS A 123 9.66 2.78 6.02
CA HIS A 123 10.67 1.77 6.34
C HIS A 123 10.67 1.40 7.83
N ILE A 124 10.62 0.10 8.13
CA ILE A 124 10.84 -0.48 9.45
C ILE A 124 12.33 -0.80 9.58
N PRO A 125 13.05 -0.21 10.55
CA PRO A 125 14.47 -0.49 10.74
C PRO A 125 14.73 -1.95 11.09
N ALA A 126 15.92 -2.46 10.78
CA ALA A 126 16.32 -3.82 11.11
C ALA A 126 16.45 -4.07 12.62
N SER A 127 16.82 -3.03 13.38
CA SER A 127 17.03 -3.08 14.82
C SER A 127 16.07 -2.16 15.59
N PRO A 128 15.59 -2.56 16.78
CA PRO A 128 14.86 -1.67 17.69
C PRO A 128 15.76 -0.63 18.38
N VAL A 129 17.08 -0.83 18.38
CA VAL A 129 18.05 0.02 19.08
C VAL A 129 18.73 1.01 18.14
N ASP A 130 18.99 0.58 16.89
CA ASP A 130 19.65 1.40 15.87
C ASP A 130 18.78 1.47 14.61
N SER A 131 18.26 2.66 14.33
CA SER A 131 17.42 2.91 13.16
C SER A 131 18.16 2.93 11.83
N THR A 132 19.50 2.98 11.85
CA THR A 132 20.37 3.01 10.67
C THR A 132 20.97 1.65 10.32
N TYR A 133 20.80 0.67 11.20
CA TYR A 133 21.22 -0.70 10.99
C TYR A 133 20.50 -1.31 9.79
N GLY A 134 21.26 -1.89 8.85
CA GLY A 134 20.72 -2.41 7.59
C GLY A 134 20.13 -1.35 6.66
N LEU A 135 20.51 -0.06 6.80
CA LEU A 135 20.07 1.04 5.93
C LEU A 135 21.21 1.86 5.33
N SER A 136 22.45 1.54 5.69
CA SER A 136 23.61 2.30 5.28
C SER A 136 24.57 1.41 4.54
N PHE A 137 25.05 1.88 3.39
CA PHE A 137 26.18 1.28 2.69
C PHE A 137 27.38 1.05 3.62
N ASN A 138 27.56 1.91 4.63
CA ASN A 138 28.63 1.80 5.61
C ASN A 138 28.48 0.58 6.54
N ALA A 139 27.34 -0.11 6.51
CA ALA A 139 27.14 -1.36 7.24
C ALA A 139 27.80 -2.56 6.54
N PHE A 140 28.13 -2.46 5.24
CA PHE A 140 28.89 -3.47 4.50
C PHE A 140 30.40 -3.20 4.64
N ASP A 141 30.98 -3.71 5.72
CA ASP A 141 32.42 -3.75 5.87
C ASP A 141 33.04 -4.88 5.00
N GLU A 142 34.37 -4.89 4.86
CA GLU A 142 35.05 -5.96 4.10
C GLU A 142 34.94 -7.35 4.74
N LYS A 143 34.53 -7.43 6.02
CA LYS A 143 34.48 -8.69 6.77
C LYS A 143 33.15 -9.41 6.61
N THR A 144 32.08 -8.66 6.37
CA THR A 144 30.72 -9.16 6.10
C THR A 144 30.51 -9.41 4.61
N MET A 145 31.26 -8.74 3.74
CA MET A 145 31.17 -8.94 2.29
C MET A 145 31.74 -10.31 1.87
N GLY A 146 30.92 -11.10 1.19
CA GLY A 146 31.26 -12.45 0.72
C GLY A 146 31.09 -13.54 1.78
N THR A 147 30.64 -13.21 2.99
CA THR A 147 30.31 -14.22 4.00
C THR A 147 29.00 -14.91 3.68
N SER A 148 28.98 -16.20 3.98
CA SER A 148 27.85 -17.11 3.81
C SER A 148 27.18 -17.39 5.15
N SER A 149 25.94 -17.89 5.14
CA SER A 149 25.15 -18.15 6.36
C SER A 149 25.81 -19.04 7.44
N GLU A 150 26.87 -19.76 7.10
CA GLU A 150 27.65 -20.61 8.01
C GLU A 150 28.83 -19.88 8.67
N ASP A 151 29.18 -18.67 8.20
CA ASP A 151 30.32 -17.90 8.67
C ASP A 151 29.98 -17.07 9.93
N GLU A 152 30.91 -16.97 10.88
CA GLU A 152 30.71 -16.25 12.15
C GLU A 152 30.42 -14.75 11.97
N ASN A 153 30.92 -14.16 10.87
CA ASN A 153 30.72 -12.76 10.56
C ASN A 153 29.48 -12.51 9.68
N TYR A 154 28.70 -13.54 9.39
CA TYR A 154 27.49 -13.41 8.59
C TYR A 154 26.42 -12.63 9.33
N ASP A 155 26.00 -11.51 8.74
CA ASP A 155 24.89 -10.72 9.22
C ASP A 155 23.66 -10.87 8.30
N PRO A 156 22.60 -11.57 8.72
CA PRO A 156 21.39 -11.74 7.92
C PRO A 156 20.69 -10.40 7.61
N ALA A 157 21.06 -9.29 8.25
CA ALA A 157 20.60 -7.95 7.89
C ALA A 157 21.14 -7.46 6.56
N LEU A 158 22.34 -7.92 6.18
CA LEU A 158 23.09 -7.47 5.02
C LEU A 158 22.88 -8.38 3.80
N ASP A 159 22.33 -9.58 3.99
CA ASP A 159 21.82 -10.47 2.93
C ASP A 159 20.36 -10.09 2.61
N ILE A 160 20.20 -9.02 1.83
CA ILE A 160 18.88 -8.42 1.54
C ILE A 160 18.08 -9.32 0.61
N ASN A 161 18.76 -9.97 -0.34
CA ASN A 161 18.11 -10.83 -1.32
C ASN A 161 17.82 -12.24 -0.76
N GLN A 162 18.34 -12.56 0.44
CA GLN A 162 18.18 -13.82 1.15
C GLN A 162 18.72 -15.03 0.40
N ASP A 163 19.78 -14.85 -0.37
CA ASP A 163 20.45 -15.92 -1.12
C ASP A 163 21.45 -16.71 -0.26
N GLY A 164 21.64 -16.30 1.00
CA GLY A 164 22.53 -16.91 1.97
C GLY A 164 23.97 -16.44 1.87
N VAL A 165 24.27 -15.45 1.02
CA VAL A 165 25.60 -14.90 0.80
C VAL A 165 25.54 -13.38 0.62
N ILE A 166 26.09 -12.64 1.58
CA ILE A 166 26.18 -11.18 1.48
C ILE A 166 27.11 -10.81 0.32
N ASN A 167 26.60 -10.16 -0.72
CA ASN A 167 27.39 -9.86 -1.90
C ASN A 167 27.10 -8.47 -2.49
N ILE A 168 27.72 -8.18 -3.64
CA ILE A 168 27.61 -6.87 -4.30
C ILE A 168 26.16 -6.57 -4.70
N ILE A 169 25.36 -7.59 -4.99
CA ILE A 169 23.95 -7.44 -5.35
C ILE A 169 23.16 -6.90 -4.16
N ASP A 170 23.38 -7.42 -2.96
CA ASP A 170 22.77 -6.88 -1.73
C ASP A 170 23.15 -5.42 -1.51
N LYS A 171 24.43 -5.12 -1.72
CA LYS A 171 24.94 -3.75 -1.60
C LYS A 171 24.37 -2.78 -2.62
N MET A 172 24.02 -3.24 -3.83
CA MET A 172 23.42 -2.41 -4.88
C MET A 172 21.98 -2.01 -4.58
N GLU A 173 21.23 -2.77 -3.80
CA GLU A 173 19.84 -2.44 -3.43
C GLU A 173 19.75 -1.14 -2.59
N PHE A 174 20.87 -0.67 -2.03
CA PHE A 174 20.97 0.61 -1.32
C PHE A 174 21.32 1.82 -2.22
N TYR A 175 21.60 1.64 -3.51
CA TYR A 175 21.87 2.71 -4.49
C TYR A 175 20.68 2.97 -5.43
#